data_AF-A0A316JNC6-F1
#
_entry.id   AF-A0A316JNC6-F1
#
_cell.length_a   1.000
_cell.length_b   1.000
_cell.length_c   1.000
_cell.angle_alpha   90.00
_cell.angle_beta   90.00
_cell.angle_gamma   90.00
#
_symmetry.space_group_name_H-M   'P 1'
#
loop_
_entity.id
_entity.type
_entity.pdbx_description
1 polymer ?
#
loop_
_entity_poly.entity_id
_entity_poly.type
_entity_poly.pdbx_seq_one_letter_code
_entity_poly.pdbx_strand_id
1 'polypeptide(L)'
;MHRLLGSTDLRPQQRTTCAFIGTELVLMLRRNGGFFDYDPARLAEGLHLSSVHYLHTQIRYLAQAGVLERQIYFVINNKTGQPEKRYRLRFPENLPVLLQEADW
;
A
#
# COMPACT_ATOMS: atom_id res chain seq x y z
N MET A 1 -2.36 -3.46 -34.84
CA MET A 1 -3.21 -4.14 -33.83
C MET A 1 -3.02 -3.39 -32.50
N HIS A 2 -3.82 -2.35 -32.24
CA HIS A 2 -3.71 -1.55 -31.02
C HIS A 2 -4.42 -2.28 -29.88
N ARG A 3 -3.65 -2.86 -28.97
CA ARG A 3 -4.15 -3.47 -27.73
C ARG A 3 -4.69 -2.35 -26.86
N LEU A 4 -6.01 -2.24 -26.74
CA LEU A 4 -6.68 -1.43 -25.73
C LEU A 4 -6.16 -1.88 -24.36
N LEU A 5 -5.24 -1.12 -23.79
CA LEU A 5 -4.93 -1.17 -22.37
C LEU A 5 -6.24 -0.86 -21.65
N GLY A 6 -6.73 -1.82 -20.86
CA GLY A 6 -7.96 -1.68 -20.09
C GLY A 6 -7.96 -0.34 -19.36
N SER A 7 -8.95 0.50 -19.64
CA SER A 7 -9.12 1.80 -19.02
C SER A 7 -9.32 1.62 -17.52
N THR A 8 -8.24 1.70 -16.75
CA THR A 8 -8.30 1.99 -15.32
C THR A 8 -8.65 3.45 -15.10
N ASP A 9 -9.72 3.92 -15.74
CA ASP A 9 -10.31 5.21 -15.42
C ASP A 9 -11.22 5.00 -14.22
N LEU A 10 -10.64 5.18 -13.04
CA LEU A 10 -11.40 5.30 -11.81
C LEU A 10 -12.42 6.43 -11.96
N ARG A 11 -13.68 6.20 -11.59
CA ARG A 11 -14.70 7.26 -11.55
C ARG A 11 -14.23 8.38 -10.60
N PRO A 12 -14.64 9.64 -10.78
CA PRO A 12 -14.15 10.77 -9.97
C PRO A 12 -14.16 10.51 -8.45
N GLN A 13 -15.24 9.94 -7.91
CA GLN A 13 -15.32 9.57 -6.50
C GLN A 13 -14.28 8.51 -6.09
N GLN A 14 -14.02 7.52 -6.95
CA GLN A 14 -13.00 6.49 -6.71
C GLN A 14 -11.58 7.06 -6.80
N ARG A 15 -11.36 8.11 -7.61
CA ARG A 15 -10.07 8.84 -7.65
C ARG A 15 -9.83 9.60 -6.35
N THR A 16 -10.84 10.29 -5.83
CA THR A 16 -10.74 11.01 -4.54
C THR A 16 -10.46 10.03 -3.39
N THR A 17 -11.17 8.90 -3.34
CA THR A 17 -10.93 7.85 -2.34
C THR A 17 -9.54 7.21 -2.49
N CYS A 18 -9.10 6.96 -3.73
CA CYS A 18 -7.75 6.45 -4.01
C CYS A 18 -6.66 7.42 -3.56
N ALA A 19 -6.82 8.72 -3.82
CA ALA A 19 -5.89 9.75 -3.40
C ALA A 19 -5.83 9.85 -1.86
N PHE A 20 -6.99 9.84 -1.19
CA PHE A 20 -7.05 9.85 0.27
C PHE A 20 -6.33 8.65 0.89
N ILE A 21 -6.63 7.43 0.43
CA ILE A 21 -5.99 6.21 0.93
C ILE A 21 -4.48 6.21 0.64
N GLY A 22 -4.09 6.69 -0.55
CA GLY A 22 -2.70 6.85 -0.90
C GLY A 22 -1.96 7.78 0.05
N THR A 23 -2.54 8.94 0.36
CA THR A 23 -1.99 9.89 1.33
C THR A 23 -1.84 9.25 2.72
N GLU A 24 -2.88 8.59 3.23
CA GLU A 24 -2.81 7.93 4.54
C GLU A 24 -1.69 6.88 4.60
N LEU A 25 -1.58 6.03 3.58
CA LEU A 25 -0.52 5.01 3.53
C LEU A 25 0.88 5.63 3.48
N VAL A 26 1.08 6.69 2.70
CA VAL A 26 2.36 7.41 2.63
C VAL A 26 2.71 8.09 3.95
N LEU A 27 1.74 8.72 4.62
CA LEU A 27 1.95 9.32 5.94
C LEU A 27 2.27 8.26 7.00
N MET A 28 1.58 7.12 6.99
CA MET A 28 1.89 5.99 7.86
C MET A 28 3.31 5.47 7.61
N LEU A 29 3.73 5.32 6.35
CA LEU A 29 5.10 4.94 6.00
C LEU A 29 6.11 5.93 6.58
N ARG A 30 5.93 7.23 6.37
CA ARG A 30 6.83 8.27 6.91
C ARG A 30 6.92 8.21 8.43
N ARG A 31 5.78 8.10 9.12
CA ARG A 31 5.72 8.00 10.60
C ARG A 31 6.46 6.77 11.13
N ASN A 32 6.58 5.71 10.33
CA ASN A 32 7.29 4.48 10.70
C ASN A 32 8.71 4.40 10.08
N GLY A 33 9.30 5.51 9.67
CA GLY A 33 10.68 5.52 9.14
C GLY A 33 10.82 4.87 7.76
N GLY A 34 9.73 4.85 6.98
CA GLY A 34 9.72 4.41 5.60
C GLY A 34 9.31 2.96 5.37
N PHE A 35 8.96 2.21 6.43
CA PHE A 35 8.34 0.88 6.30
C PHE A 35 7.48 0.52 7.50
N PHE A 36 6.49 -0.35 7.32
CA PHE A 36 5.78 -0.97 8.44
C PHE A 36 5.18 -2.33 8.07
N ASP A 37 5.11 -3.22 9.06
CA ASP A 37 4.38 -4.48 8.96
C ASP A 37 2.91 -4.26 9.31
N TYR A 38 2.02 -4.95 8.58
CA TYR A 38 0.59 -4.79 8.78
C TYR A 38 -0.17 -6.11 8.63
N ASP A 39 -1.30 -6.19 9.33
CA ASP A 39 -2.34 -7.17 9.03
C ASP A 39 -3.35 -6.54 8.04
N PRO A 40 -3.67 -7.19 6.91
CA PRO A 40 -4.55 -6.60 5.90
C PRO A 40 -5.97 -6.29 6.40
N ALA A 41 -6.52 -7.10 7.30
CA ALA A 41 -7.86 -6.86 7.84
C ALA A 41 -7.85 -5.64 8.78
N ARG A 42 -6.90 -5.59 9.71
CA ARG A 42 -6.76 -4.47 10.64
C ARG A 42 -6.43 -3.16 9.93
N LEU A 43 -5.59 -3.19 8.89
CA LEU A 43 -5.28 -1.99 8.11
C LEU A 43 -6.49 -1.52 7.30
N ALA A 44 -7.24 -2.44 6.69
CA ALA A 44 -8.45 -2.08 5.96
C ALA A 44 -9.51 -1.46 6.89
N GLU A 45 -9.67 -2.02 8.09
CA GLU A 45 -10.54 -1.47 9.14
C GLU A 45 -10.09 -0.08 9.59
N GLY A 46 -8.80 0.10 9.91
CA GLY A 46 -8.25 1.38 10.34
C GLY A 46 -8.33 2.50 9.29
N LEU A 47 -8.37 2.13 8.00
CA LEU A 47 -8.58 3.04 6.88
C LEU A 47 -10.06 3.16 6.48
N HIS A 48 -10.99 2.59 7.26
CA HIS A 48 -12.43 2.58 7.00
C HIS A 48 -12.81 2.07 5.61
N LEU A 49 -12.11 1.04 5.12
CA LEU A 49 -12.33 0.47 3.79
C LEU A 49 -13.42 -0.60 3.82
N SER A 50 -14.20 -0.65 2.74
CA SER A 50 -15.27 -1.64 2.58
C SER A 50 -14.79 -3.09 2.52
N SER A 51 -13.50 -3.32 2.21
CA SER A 51 -12.91 -4.66 2.20
C SER A 51 -11.37 -4.63 2.15
N VAL A 52 -10.78 -5.75 2.56
CA VAL A 52 -9.35 -6.05 2.33
C VAL A 52 -9.02 -6.11 0.83
N HIS A 53 -9.98 -6.53 -0.01
CA HIS A 53 -9.80 -6.54 -1.45
C HIS A 53 -9.58 -5.13 -2.00
N TYR A 54 -10.34 -4.16 -1.49
CA TYR A 54 -10.18 -2.76 -1.89
C TYR A 54 -8.82 -2.23 -1.44
N LEU A 55 -8.39 -2.50 -0.19
CA LEU A 55 -7.04 -2.18 0.28
C LEU A 55 -5.95 -2.69 -0.66
N HIS A 56 -6.00 -3.98 -1.02
CA HIS A 56 -5.03 -4.58 -1.93
C HIS A 56 -5.02 -3.94 -3.32
N THR A 57 -6.18 -3.48 -3.80
CA THR A 57 -6.31 -2.77 -5.07
C THR A 57 -5.62 -1.41 -5.01
N GLN A 58 -5.82 -0.66 -3.93
CA GLN A 58 -5.16 0.63 -3.71
C GLN A 58 -3.64 0.48 -3.59
N ILE A 59 -3.16 -0.46 -2.78
CA ILE A 59 -1.73 -0.75 -2.64
C ILE A 59 -1.12 -1.13 -3.99
N ARG A 60 -1.84 -1.91 -4.82
CA ARG A 60 -1.37 -2.27 -6.16
C ARG A 60 -1.20 -1.05 -7.06
N TYR A 61 -2.17 -0.13 -7.07
CA TYR A 61 -2.06 1.08 -7.89
C TYR A 61 -0.89 1.97 -7.44
N LEU A 62 -0.71 2.16 -6.13
CA LEU A 62 0.41 2.95 -5.60
C LEU A 62 1.77 2.28 -5.90
N ALA A 63 1.83 0.95 -5.86
CA ALA A 63 3.03 0.21 -6.25
C ALA A 63 3.34 0.34 -7.74
N GLN A 64 2.33 0.28 -8.61
CA GLN A 64 2.50 0.51 -10.04
C GLN A 64 2.95 1.93 -10.36
N ALA A 65 2.53 2.91 -9.56
CA ALA A 65 2.98 4.30 -9.65
C ALA A 65 4.39 4.53 -9.04
N GLY A 66 5.02 3.51 -8.46
CA GLY A 66 6.33 3.62 -7.84
C GLY A 66 6.33 4.43 -6.53
N VAL A 67 5.19 4.58 -5.86
CA VAL A 67 5.07 5.35 -4.60
C VAL A 67 5.46 4.51 -3.40
N LEU A 68 5.12 3.22 -3.40
CA LEU A 68 5.42 2.27 -2.34
C LEU A 68 5.71 0.89 -2.91
N GLU A 69 6.26 0.01 -2.10
CA GLU A 69 6.39 -1.41 -2.40
C GLU A 69 5.65 -2.24 -1.37
N ARG A 70 5.14 -3.39 -1.81
CA ARG A 70 4.53 -4.39 -0.92
C ARG A 70 5.36 -5.65 -0.92
N GLN A 71 5.84 -6.04 0.25
CA GLN A 71 6.54 -7.31 0.46
C GLN A 71 5.63 -8.28 1.23
N ILE A 72 5.67 -9.55 0.83
CA ILE A 72 5.01 -10.66 1.52
C ILE A 72 6.11 -11.66 1.89
N TYR A 73 6.19 -12.00 3.16
CA TYR A 73 7.22 -12.90 3.68
C TYR A 73 6.63 -13.79 4.78
N PHE A 74 7.38 -14.82 5.16
CA PHE A 74 6.97 -15.75 6.22
C PHE A 74 7.94 -15.64 7.39
N VAL A 75 7.39 -15.62 8.60
CA VAL A 75 8.17 -15.70 9.85
C VAL A 75 7.73 -16.94 10.61
N ILE A 76 8.65 -17.63 11.28
CA ILE A 76 8.26 -18.74 12.16
C ILE A 76 7.58 -18.15 13.40
N ASN A 77 6.36 -18.58 13.68
CA ASN A 77 5.67 -18.18 14.89
C ASN A 77 6.24 -18.96 16.08
N ASN A 78 6.87 -18.26 17.02
CA ASN A 78 7.54 -18.88 18.17
C ASN A 78 6.61 -19.67 19.10
N LYS A 79 5.28 -19.44 19.05
CA LYS A 79 4.30 -20.15 19.88
C LYS A 79 3.81 -21.44 19.24
N THR A 80 3.66 -21.47 17.92
CA THR A 80 3.09 -22.63 17.20
C THR A 80 4.14 -23.43 16.43
N GLY A 81 5.35 -22.89 16.25
CA GLY A 81 6.38 -23.46 15.39
C GLY A 81 6.04 -23.42 13.89
N GLN A 82 4.89 -22.83 13.52
CA GLN A 82 4.40 -22.81 12.14
C GLN A 82 4.79 -21.50 11.43
N PRO A 83 4.99 -21.52 10.10
CA PRO A 83 5.16 -20.31 9.31
C PRO A 83 3.92 -19.41 9.37
N GLU A 84 4.12 -18.13 9.65
CA GLU A 84 3.11 -17.09 9.64
C GLU A 84 3.39 -16.08 8.53
N LYS A 85 2.41 -15.90 7.65
CA LYS A 85 2.50 -14.94 6.55
C LYS A 85 2.40 -13.51 7.08
N ARG A 86 3.34 -12.66 6.69
CA ARG A 86 3.41 -11.24 7.05
C ARG A 86 3.38 -10.36 5.80
N TYR A 87 2.85 -9.16 5.97
CA TYR A 87 2.78 -8.15 4.93
C TYR A 87 3.51 -6.91 5.41
N ARG A 88 4.33 -6.34 4.52
CA ARG A 88 5.08 -5.11 4.75
C ARG A 88 4.81 -4.13 3.63
N LEU A 89 4.60 -2.86 3.99
CA LEU A 89 4.77 -1.76 3.06
C LEU A 89 6.10 -1.07 3.34
N ARG A 90 6.74 -0.58 2.28
CA ARG A 90 7.93 0.26 2.37
C ARG A 90 7.97 1.30 1.26
N PHE A 91 8.75 2.35 1.43
CA PHE A 91 9.18 3.15 0.28
C PHE A 91 10.13 2.34 -0.60
N PRO A 92 10.08 2.50 -1.94
CA PRO A 92 11.10 2.00 -2.84
C PRO A 92 12.45 2.62 -2.52
N GLU A 93 13.52 1.85 -2.69
CA GLU A 93 14.90 2.32 -2.46
C GLU A 93 15.31 3.46 -3.39
N ASN A 94 14.69 3.52 -4.57
CA ASN A 94 14.89 4.55 -5.59
C ASN A 94 13.78 5.62 -5.59
N LEU A 95 13.00 5.75 -4.50
CA LEU A 95 11.93 6.73 -4.46
C LEU A 95 12.51 8.13 -4.73
N PRO A 96 11.99 8.87 -5.73
CA PRO A 96 12.51 10.18 -6.06
C PRO A 96 12.57 11.07 -4.82
N VAL A 97 13.70 11.77 -4.64
CA VAL A 97 13.97 12.69 -3.50
C VAL A 97 12.81 13.68 -3.25
N LEU A 98 12.05 14.04 -4.30
CA LEU A 98 10.86 14.88 -4.23
C LEU A 98 9.73 14.34 -3.30
N LEU A 99 9.68 13.03 -3.05
CA LEU A 99 8.76 12.42 -2.08
C LEU A 99 9.39 12.19 -0.70
N GLN A 100 10.68 12.51 -0.53
CA GLN A 100 11.40 12.43 0.75
C GLN A 100 11.44 13.81 1.44
N GLU A 101 11.57 14.90 0.68
CA GLU A 101 11.74 16.27 1.19
C GLU A 101 10.46 17.11 1.25
N ALA A 102 9.29 16.52 1.07
CA ALA A 102 8.05 17.27 1.19
C ALA A 102 7.74 17.52 2.69
N ASP A 103 8.44 18.49 3.29
CA ASP A 103 7.93 19.30 4.40
C ASP A 103 6.65 19.97 3.87
N TRP A 104 5.50 19.36 4.13
CA TRP A 104 4.20 20.01 3.99
C TRP A 104 3.74 20.46 5.37
#